data_AF-A0A9Q1HKU4-F1
#
_entry.id   AF-A0A9Q1HKU4-F1
#
_cell.length_a   1.000
_cell.length_b   1.000
_cell.length_c   1.000
_cell.angle_alpha   90.00
_cell.angle_beta   90.00
_cell.angle_gamma   90.00
#
_symmetry.space_group_name_H-M   'P 1'
#
loop_
_entity.id
_entity.type
_entity.pdbx_description
1 polymer ?
#
loop_
_entity_poly.entity_id
_entity_poly.type
_entity_poly.pdbx_seq_one_letter_code
_entity_poly.pdbx_strand_id
1 'polypeptide(L)'
;MYNGHKRIHALKFQSVTTPNVLIAPLYGPVEGRRHDAYIMRESGLLGELEARSRDSQGNILCIYGDPAYPLRPQLQAPFPTANITRDQEAFNAAMSKVRISVEWSFGDILNYFKFTDYKKSQKVLLSACGKVYIVSGLLTNAHTCVHKNNTSTYFGLDPPSLEEYFQ
;
A
#
# COMPACT_ATOMS: atom_id res chain seq x y z
N MET A 1 2.03 3.12 21.40
CA MET A 1 1.26 1.87 21.57
C MET A 1 2.09 0.68 21.10
N TYR A 2 2.23 -0.37 21.92
CA TYR A 2 3.27 -1.39 21.77
C TYR A 2 2.84 -2.56 20.85
N ASN A 3 3.65 -2.88 19.85
CA ASN A 3 3.54 -4.11 19.06
C ASN A 3 4.44 -5.18 19.71
N GLY A 4 3.84 -6.22 20.28
CA GLY A 4 4.57 -7.28 20.98
C GLY A 4 5.44 -8.16 20.07
N HIS A 5 5.04 -8.35 18.82
CA HIS A 5 5.79 -9.15 17.84
C HIS A 5 7.09 -8.45 17.42
N LYS A 6 7.02 -7.14 17.12
CA LYS A 6 8.19 -6.32 16.73
C LYS A 6 8.92 -5.69 17.93
N ARG A 7 8.34 -5.79 19.13
CA ARG A 7 8.85 -5.23 20.40
C ARG A 7 9.14 -3.72 20.36
N ILE A 8 8.33 -2.97 19.59
CA ILE A 8 8.46 -1.52 19.42
C ILE A 8 7.11 -0.82 19.54
N HIS A 9 7.12 0.49 19.80
CA HIS A 9 5.94 1.32 19.57
C HIS A 9 5.80 1.60 18.07
N ALA A 10 4.65 1.25 17.51
CA ALA A 10 4.42 1.34 16.08
C ALA A 10 3.05 1.92 15.75
N LEU A 11 3.02 2.68 14.66
CA LEU A 11 1.82 3.04 13.92
C LEU A 11 1.85 2.25 12.61
N LYS A 12 0.70 1.76 12.19
CA LYS A 12 0.51 1.07 10.90
C LYS A 12 -0.29 1.96 9.96
N PHE A 13 0.05 1.88 8.70
CA PHE A 13 -0.70 2.45 7.59
C PHE A 13 -0.95 1.36 6.57
N GLN A 14 -2.08 1.46 5.86
CA GLN A 14 -2.43 0.57 4.76
C GLN A 14 -2.57 1.42 3.51
N SER A 15 -2.04 0.94 2.39
CA SER A 15 -2.30 1.55 1.09
C SER A 15 -2.38 0.50 -0.01
N VAL A 16 -3.00 0.90 -1.11
CA VAL A 16 -2.88 0.25 -2.42
C VAL A 16 -1.95 1.10 -3.28
N THR A 17 -1.08 0.46 -4.06
CA THR A 17 -0.26 1.14 -5.07
C THR A 17 -0.77 0.74 -6.45
N THR A 18 -1.00 1.71 -7.31
CA THR A 18 -1.43 1.49 -8.69
C THR A 18 -0.22 1.17 -9.60
N PRO A 19 -0.44 0.59 -10.80
CA PRO A 19 0.65 0.33 -11.75
C PRO A 19 1.42 1.59 -12.20
N ASN A 20 0.76 2.75 -12.25
CA ASN A 20 1.42 4.04 -12.48
C ASN A 20 2.03 4.65 -11.20
N VAL A 21 2.24 3.82 -10.17
CA VAL A 21 3.01 4.12 -8.94
C VAL A 21 2.38 5.21 -8.06
N LEU A 22 1.09 5.46 -8.24
CA LEU A 22 0.36 6.31 -7.32
C LEU A 22 -0.04 5.49 -6.09
N ILE A 23 0.19 6.09 -4.94
CA ILE A 23 -0.35 5.64 -3.68
C ILE A 23 -1.84 5.99 -3.70
N ALA A 24 -2.70 4.98 -3.76
CA ALA A 24 -4.15 5.15 -3.74
C ALA A 24 -4.63 5.35 -2.29
N PRO A 25 -5.72 4.73 -1.75
CA PRO A 25 -6.19 5.11 -0.41
C PRO A 25 -5.14 4.78 0.66
N LEU A 26 -4.54 5.82 1.25
CA LEU A 26 -3.60 5.72 2.37
C LEU A 26 -4.37 5.85 3.70
N TYR A 27 -4.68 4.71 4.32
CA TYR A 27 -5.44 4.64 5.56
C TYR A 27 -4.54 4.51 6.80
N GLY A 28 -4.88 5.26 7.86
CA GLY A 28 -4.20 5.25 9.14
C GLY A 28 -4.22 6.64 9.81
N PRO A 29 -3.43 6.85 10.88
CA PRO A 29 -2.60 5.86 11.56
C PRO A 29 -3.45 4.87 12.38
N VAL A 30 -3.11 3.59 12.31
CA VAL A 30 -3.67 2.56 13.19
C VAL A 30 -2.65 2.12 14.23
N GLU A 31 -3.16 1.82 15.41
CA GLU A 31 -2.51 1.03 16.44
C GLU A 31 -1.70 -0.16 15.85
N GLY A 32 -0.36 -0.11 15.84
CA GLY A 32 0.49 -1.18 15.30
C GLY A 32 0.44 -2.59 15.91
N ARG A 33 -0.37 -2.82 16.96
CA ARG A 33 -0.67 -4.12 17.59
C ARG A 33 -1.85 -4.81 16.92
N ARG A 34 -2.65 -4.05 16.18
CA ARG A 34 -3.81 -4.58 15.45
C ARG A 34 -3.31 -5.43 14.28
N HIS A 35 -4.06 -6.50 14.00
CA HIS A 35 -3.83 -7.35 12.84
C HIS A 35 -4.14 -6.60 11.54
N ASP A 36 -3.50 -6.99 10.45
CA ASP A 36 -3.70 -6.30 9.16
C ASP A 36 -5.13 -6.49 8.64
N ALA A 37 -5.74 -7.66 8.88
CA ALA A 37 -7.17 -7.90 8.64
C ALA A 37 -8.11 -6.91 9.38
N TYR A 38 -7.71 -6.42 10.56
CA TYR A 38 -8.47 -5.36 11.25
C TYR A 38 -8.39 -4.07 10.44
N ILE A 39 -7.20 -3.67 10.00
CA ILE A 39 -7.01 -2.45 9.20
C ILE A 39 -7.80 -2.52 7.90
N MET A 40 -7.78 -3.66 7.20
CA MET A 40 -8.55 -3.88 5.97
C MET A 40 -10.06 -3.69 6.16
N ARG A 41 -10.60 -4.12 7.31
CA ARG A 41 -12.01 -3.93 7.62
C ARG A 41 -12.32 -2.47 7.94
N GLU A 42 -11.51 -1.84 8.79
CA GLU A 42 -11.75 -0.47 9.25
C GLU A 42 -11.50 0.58 8.15
N SER A 43 -10.65 0.28 7.15
CA SER A 43 -10.42 1.18 6.02
C SER A 43 -11.59 1.24 5.05
N GLY A 44 -12.53 0.30 5.12
CA GLY A 44 -13.67 0.21 4.19
C GLY A 44 -13.28 -0.20 2.76
N LEU A 45 -11.99 -0.43 2.50
CA LEU A 45 -11.46 -0.70 1.16
C LEU A 45 -12.16 -1.89 0.49
N LEU A 46 -12.45 -2.95 1.24
CA LEU A 46 -13.09 -4.13 0.69
C LEU A 46 -14.51 -3.83 0.17
N GLY A 47 -15.28 -3.00 0.89
CA GLY A 47 -16.62 -2.59 0.46
C GLY A 47 -16.58 -1.73 -0.81
N GLU A 48 -15.61 -0.82 -0.90
CA GLU A 48 -15.40 -0.01 -2.11
C GLU A 48 -15.00 -0.88 -3.31
N LEU A 49 -14.12 -1.86 -3.11
CA LEU A 49 -13.75 -2.81 -4.16
C LEU A 49 -14.94 -3.66 -4.61
N GLU A 50 -15.74 -4.17 -3.69
CA GLU A 50 -16.94 -4.95 -4.04
C GLU A 50 -17.95 -4.14 -4.86
N ALA A 51 -18.10 -2.85 -4.52
CA ALA A 51 -19.04 -1.95 -5.20
C ALA A 51 -18.53 -1.47 -6.57
N ARG A 52 -17.23 -1.22 -6.73
CA ARG A 52 -16.68 -0.46 -7.88
C ARG A 52 -15.64 -1.19 -8.71
N SER A 53 -15.06 -2.29 -8.22
CA SER A 53 -13.94 -2.98 -8.88
C SER A 53 -14.43 -3.90 -10.01
N ARG A 54 -14.93 -3.29 -11.08
CA ARG A 54 -15.38 -3.98 -12.30
C ARG A 54 -14.85 -3.28 -13.54
N ASP A 55 -14.52 -4.04 -14.57
CA ASP A 55 -14.17 -3.49 -15.88
C ASP A 55 -15.43 -3.04 -16.65
N SER A 56 -15.23 -2.50 -17.86
CA SER A 56 -16.32 -2.04 -18.74
C SER A 56 -17.26 -3.15 -19.20
N GLN A 57 -16.85 -4.43 -19.09
CA GLN A 57 -17.64 -5.60 -19.43
C GLN A 57 -18.31 -6.23 -18.18
N GLY A 58 -18.09 -5.67 -16.99
CA GLY A 58 -18.64 -6.16 -15.74
C GLY A 58 -17.80 -7.25 -15.05
N ASN A 59 -16.64 -7.63 -15.62
CA ASN A 59 -15.74 -8.59 -15.00
C ASN A 59 -15.12 -7.99 -13.74
N ILE A 60 -14.95 -8.83 -12.72
CA ILE A 60 -14.39 -8.39 -11.44
C ILE A 60 -12.90 -8.09 -11.61
N LEU A 61 -12.50 -6.88 -11.24
CA LEU A 61 -11.11 -6.50 -11.11
C LEU A 61 -10.63 -6.85 -9.70
N CYS A 62 -9.41 -7.39 -9.61
CA CYS A 62 -8.84 -7.89 -8.37
C CYS A 62 -7.53 -7.19 -8.05
N ILE A 63 -7.35 -6.81 -6.78
CA ILE A 63 -6.06 -6.37 -6.26
C ILE A 63 -5.32 -7.54 -5.60
N TYR A 64 -4.01 -7.40 -5.48
CA TYR A 64 -3.14 -8.37 -4.80
C TYR A 64 -2.66 -7.82 -3.46
N GLY A 65 -2.81 -8.61 -2.40
CA GLY A 65 -2.51 -8.19 -1.03
C GLY A 65 -1.65 -9.17 -0.25
N ASP A 66 -1.39 -8.81 1.00
CA ASP A 66 -0.68 -9.63 1.97
C ASP A 66 -1.47 -10.91 2.35
N PRO A 67 -0.80 -12.05 2.61
CA PRO A 67 -1.43 -13.28 3.13
C PRO A 67 -2.29 -13.10 4.38
N ALA A 68 -2.05 -12.06 5.18
CA ALA A 68 -2.82 -11.76 6.37
C ALA A 68 -4.23 -11.23 6.07
N TYR A 69 -4.53 -10.86 4.81
CA TYR A 69 -5.86 -10.43 4.40
C TYR A 69 -6.75 -11.61 3.98
N PRO A 70 -8.08 -11.48 4.14
CA PRO A 70 -9.00 -12.52 3.69
C PRO A 70 -9.05 -12.60 2.16
N LEU A 71 -9.08 -13.82 1.61
CA LEU A 71 -9.30 -14.04 0.18
C LEU A 71 -10.74 -13.67 -0.22
N ARG A 72 -10.86 -12.92 -1.32
CA ARG A 72 -12.12 -12.49 -1.94
C ARG A 72 -11.96 -12.39 -3.46
N PRO A 73 -13.05 -12.38 -4.25
CA PRO A 73 -12.95 -12.17 -5.71
C PRO A 73 -12.18 -10.91 -6.10
N GLN A 74 -12.28 -9.84 -5.30
CA GLN A 74 -11.62 -8.56 -5.50
C GLN A 74 -10.24 -8.47 -4.82
N LEU A 75 -9.87 -9.45 -3.97
CA LEU A 75 -8.62 -9.44 -3.21
C LEU A 75 -8.00 -10.84 -3.15
N GLN A 76 -6.93 -11.01 -3.91
CA GLN A 76 -6.12 -12.22 -3.89
C GLN A 76 -4.86 -12.03 -3.07
N ALA A 77 -4.30 -13.15 -2.60
CA ALA A 77 -3.08 -13.20 -1.83
C ALA A 77 -2.21 -14.37 -2.34
N PRO A 78 -0.92 -14.44 -1.97
CA PRO A 78 -0.07 -15.56 -2.37
C PRO A 78 -0.66 -16.91 -1.95
N PHE A 79 -0.41 -17.95 -2.73
CA PHE A 79 -0.66 -19.33 -2.31
C PHE A 79 0.22 -19.70 -1.11
N PRO A 80 -0.20 -20.65 -0.26
CA PRO A 80 0.60 -21.14 0.86
C PRO A 80 2.00 -21.61 0.42
N THR A 81 2.98 -21.62 1.33
CA THR A 81 4.34 -22.05 0.98
C THR A 81 4.51 -23.58 0.90
N ALA A 82 3.62 -24.34 1.53
CA ALA A 82 3.70 -25.79 1.60
C ALA A 82 2.67 -26.46 0.68
N ASN A 83 3.07 -27.57 0.04
CA ASN A 83 2.22 -28.41 -0.81
C ASN A 83 1.54 -27.65 -1.97
N ILE A 84 2.31 -26.83 -2.69
CA ILE A 84 1.81 -26.09 -3.85
C ILE A 84 2.21 -26.74 -5.18
N THR A 85 1.38 -26.50 -6.20
CA THR A 85 1.67 -26.94 -7.57
C THR A 85 2.73 -26.03 -8.22
N ARG A 86 3.38 -26.52 -9.29
CA ARG A 86 4.33 -25.70 -10.08
C ARG A 86 3.72 -24.39 -10.59
N ASP A 87 2.43 -24.42 -10.95
CA ASP A 87 1.73 -23.22 -11.44
C ASP A 87 1.52 -22.20 -10.32
N GLN A 88 1.23 -22.67 -9.09
CA GLN A 88 1.12 -21.81 -7.91
C GLN A 88 2.48 -21.22 -7.50
N GLU A 89 3.56 -21.99 -7.62
CA GLU A 89 4.93 -21.49 -7.41
C GLU A 89 5.28 -20.40 -8.43
N ALA A 90 4.99 -20.64 -9.71
CA ALA A 90 5.22 -19.67 -10.77
C ALA A 90 4.41 -18.38 -10.55
N PHE A 91 3.14 -18.51 -10.15
CA PHE A 91 2.29 -17.39 -9.78
C PHE A 91 2.87 -16.59 -8.60
N ASN A 92 3.22 -17.25 -7.50
CA ASN A 92 3.81 -16.60 -6.33
C ASN A 92 5.13 -15.88 -6.68
N ALA A 93 5.97 -16.48 -7.53
CA ALA A 93 7.22 -15.89 -7.98
C ALA A 93 6.98 -14.62 -8.83
N ALA A 94 6.00 -14.65 -9.74
CA ALA A 94 5.62 -13.48 -10.52
C ALA A 94 5.07 -12.36 -9.63
N MET A 95 4.15 -12.70 -8.72
CA MET A 95 3.51 -11.71 -7.85
C MET A 95 4.44 -11.16 -6.75
N SER A 96 5.47 -11.90 -6.35
CA SER A 96 6.52 -11.39 -5.45
C SER A 96 7.24 -10.18 -6.05
N LYS A 97 7.51 -10.18 -7.36
CA LYS A 97 8.12 -9.04 -8.05
C LYS A 97 7.23 -7.81 -8.04
N VAL A 98 5.92 -7.99 -8.24
CA VAL A 98 4.92 -6.92 -8.16
C VAL A 98 4.81 -6.40 -6.73
N ARG A 99 4.86 -7.26 -5.71
CA ARG A 99 4.81 -6.83 -4.31
C ARG A 99 5.97 -5.92 -3.93
N ILE A 100 7.17 -6.17 -4.47
CA ILE A 100 8.36 -5.32 -4.23
C ILE A 100 8.10 -3.88 -4.67
N SER A 101 7.32 -3.63 -5.73
CA SER A 101 7.02 -2.27 -6.17
C SER A 101 6.20 -1.49 -5.15
N VAL A 102 5.35 -2.15 -4.36
CA VAL A 102 4.61 -1.54 -3.25
C VAL A 102 5.56 -1.12 -2.14
N GLU A 103 6.55 -1.96 -1.82
CA GLU A 103 7.58 -1.66 -0.82
C GLU A 103 8.43 -0.45 -1.25
N TRP A 104 8.71 -0.29 -2.55
CA TRP A 104 9.38 0.90 -3.08
C TRP A 104 8.58 2.17 -2.84
N SER A 105 7.25 2.18 -3.05
CA SER A 105 6.42 3.37 -2.79
C SER A 105 6.49 3.82 -1.33
N PHE A 106 6.46 2.89 -0.37
CA PHE A 106 6.65 3.21 1.04
C PHE A 106 8.07 3.68 1.34
N GLY A 107 9.07 3.07 0.69
CA GLY A 107 10.47 3.50 0.76
C GLY A 107 10.66 4.94 0.27
N ASP A 108 9.99 5.34 -0.81
CA ASP A 108 10.06 6.68 -1.39
C ASP A 108 9.50 7.74 -0.44
N ILE A 109 8.38 7.46 0.25
CA ILE A 109 7.87 8.34 1.31
C ILE A 109 8.95 8.60 2.37
N LEU A 110 9.59 7.54 2.87
CA LEU A 110 10.63 7.66 3.91
C LEU A 110 11.90 8.32 3.37
N ASN A 111 12.18 8.17 2.08
CA ASN A 111 13.34 8.76 1.42
C ASN A 111 13.17 10.26 1.18
N TYR A 112 12.03 10.69 0.65
CA TYR A 112 11.74 12.11 0.41
C TYR A 112 11.48 12.85 1.72
N PHE A 113 10.81 12.21 2.69
CA PHE A 113 10.41 12.84 3.94
C PHE A 113 11.07 12.18 5.14
N LYS A 114 12.40 12.31 5.26
CA LYS A 114 13.22 11.69 6.34
C LYS A 114 12.70 11.93 7.77
N PHE A 115 11.98 13.04 8.00
CA PHE A 115 11.36 13.34 9.29
C PHE A 115 10.28 12.30 9.70
N THR A 116 9.67 11.60 8.74
CA THR A 116 8.72 10.50 9.02
C THR A 116 9.37 9.30 9.70
N ASP A 117 10.66 9.05 9.47
CA ASP A 117 11.43 7.98 10.11
C ASP A 117 12.28 8.47 11.31
N TYR A 118 12.25 9.78 11.59
CA TYR A 118 13.07 10.34 12.66
C TYR A 118 12.48 10.02 14.05
N LYS A 119 12.98 8.95 14.67
CA LYS A 119 12.45 8.43 15.95
C LYS A 119 12.28 9.47 17.06
N LYS A 120 13.14 10.49 17.15
CA LYS A 120 13.02 11.52 18.20
C LYS A 120 11.84 12.46 17.97
N SER A 121 11.38 12.65 16.73
CA SER A 121 10.17 13.43 16.42
C SER A 121 8.90 12.59 16.41
N GLN A 122 8.99 11.26 16.31
CA GLN A 122 7.85 10.36 16.29
C GLN A 122 7.24 10.13 17.70
N LYS A 123 6.71 11.21 18.28
CA LYS A 123 6.12 11.21 19.63
C LYS A 123 4.60 11.31 19.52
N VAL A 124 3.92 10.17 19.66
CA VAL A 124 2.44 10.14 19.71
C VAL A 124 1.94 11.05 20.83
N LEU A 125 0.87 11.80 20.59
CA LEU A 125 0.30 12.86 21.44
C LEU A 125 1.13 14.16 21.56
N LEU A 126 2.40 14.16 21.18
CA LEU A 126 3.26 15.36 21.21
C LEU A 126 3.61 15.89 19.81
N SER A 127 3.29 15.11 18.78
CA SER A 127 3.53 15.43 17.38
C SER A 127 2.46 14.81 16.52
N ALA A 128 2.20 15.42 15.36
CA ALA A 128 1.16 14.98 14.44
C ALA A 128 1.64 13.83 13.52
N CYS A 129 2.21 12.76 14.09
CA CYS A 129 2.84 11.66 13.34
C CYS A 129 1.97 11.15 12.17
N GLY A 130 0.69 10.90 12.44
CA GLY A 130 -0.27 10.41 11.44
C GLY A 130 -0.47 11.37 10.28
N LYS A 131 -0.73 12.64 10.60
CA LYS A 131 -0.95 13.69 9.60
C LYS A 131 0.29 13.91 8.74
N VAL A 132 1.47 13.95 9.37
CA VAL A 132 2.74 14.11 8.66
C VAL A 132 2.93 12.97 7.66
N TYR A 133 2.68 11.72 8.05
CA TYR A 133 2.82 10.59 7.14
C TYR A 133 1.83 10.62 5.97
N ILE A 134 0.56 10.96 6.23
CA ILE A 134 -0.48 11.07 5.19
C ILE A 134 -0.12 12.17 4.18
N VAL A 135 0.28 13.35 4.67
CA VAL A 135 0.71 14.46 3.80
C VAL A 135 1.96 14.07 3.01
N SER A 136 2.91 13.38 3.63
CA SER A 136 4.07 12.85 2.91
C SER A 136 3.68 11.89 1.79
N GLY A 137 2.71 10.99 2.00
CA GLY A 137 2.17 10.14 0.93
C GLY A 137 1.55 10.93 -0.23
N LEU A 138 0.75 11.96 0.09
CA LEU A 138 0.15 12.85 -0.93
C LEU A 138 1.22 13.59 -1.74
N LEU A 139 2.24 14.12 -1.07
CA LEU A 139 3.34 14.83 -1.73
C LEU A 139 4.25 13.88 -2.51
N THR A 140 4.38 12.62 -2.11
CA THR A 140 5.05 11.59 -2.91
C THR A 140 4.32 11.36 -4.24
N ASN A 141 2.99 11.33 -4.25
CA ASN A 141 2.23 11.24 -5.50
C ASN A 141 2.45 12.47 -6.39
N ALA A 142 2.42 13.67 -5.81
CA ALA A 142 2.73 14.90 -6.54
C ALA A 142 4.14 14.86 -7.16
N HIS A 143 5.13 14.39 -6.39
CA HIS A 143 6.50 14.20 -6.89
C HIS A 143 6.55 13.20 -8.05
N THR A 144 5.85 12.07 -7.93
CA THR A 144 5.72 11.06 -9.00
C THR A 144 5.09 11.64 -10.27
N CYS A 145 4.09 12.52 -10.16
CA CYS A 145 3.48 13.16 -11.33
C CYS A 145 4.46 14.07 -12.09
N VAL A 146 5.42 14.69 -11.40
CA VAL A 146 6.38 15.61 -12.00
C VAL A 146 7.66 14.89 -12.46
N HIS A 147 8.05 13.81 -11.78
CA HIS A 147 9.34 13.13 -11.98
C HIS A 147 9.10 11.67 -12.38
N LYS A 148 9.70 11.26 -13.51
CA LYS A 148 9.73 9.83 -13.88
C LYS A 148 10.44 9.04 -12.79
N ASN A 149 9.72 8.11 -12.17
CA ASN A 149 10.28 7.22 -11.15
C ASN A 149 10.62 5.84 -11.75
N ASN A 150 11.52 5.09 -11.11
CA ASN A 150 11.99 3.79 -11.60
C ASN A 150 10.84 2.77 -11.76
N THR A 151 9.76 2.93 -11.01
CA THR A 151 8.62 2.01 -11.00
C THR A 151 7.64 2.26 -12.16
N SER A 152 7.53 3.50 -12.67
CA SER A 152 6.77 3.82 -13.89
C SER A 152 7.38 3.13 -15.10
N THR A 153 8.72 3.09 -15.17
CA THR A 153 9.47 2.31 -16.16
C THR A 153 9.24 0.81 -16.02
N TYR A 154 9.06 0.30 -14.79
CA TYR A 154 8.82 -1.12 -14.54
C TYR A 154 7.47 -1.60 -15.10
N PHE A 155 6.41 -0.80 -14.96
CA PHE A 155 5.08 -1.14 -15.49
C PHE A 155 4.79 -0.54 -16.88
N GLY A 156 5.65 0.35 -17.38
CA GLY A 156 5.48 1.02 -18.67
C GLY A 156 4.27 1.97 -18.69
N LEU A 157 3.89 2.53 -17.55
CA LEU A 157 2.75 3.42 -17.41
C LEU A 157 3.18 4.74 -16.78
N ASP A 158 3.01 5.82 -17.53
CA ASP A 158 3.29 7.17 -17.04
C ASP A 158 2.20 7.59 -16.03
N PRO A 159 2.57 8.30 -14.95
CA PRO A 159 1.60 8.91 -14.04
C PRO A 159 0.84 10.05 -14.75
N PRO A 160 -0.34 10.44 -14.24
CA PRO A 160 -1.04 11.63 -14.73
C PRO A 160 -0.20 12.89 -14.49
N SER A 161 -0.58 13.98 -15.15
CA SER A 161 -0.04 15.30 -14.81
C SER A 161 -0.39 15.70 -13.38
N LEU A 162 0.38 16.65 -12.85
CA LEU A 162 0.14 17.17 -11.49
C LEU A 162 -1.25 17.79 -11.38
N GLU A 163 -1.68 18.50 -12.42
CA GLU A 163 -2.99 19.15 -12.52
C GLU A 163 -4.12 18.13 -12.52
N GLU A 164 -4.04 17.06 -13.32
CA GLU A 164 -5.04 15.99 -13.37
C GLU A 164 -5.15 15.25 -12.02
N TYR A 165 -4.04 15.09 -11.30
CA TYR A 165 -4.04 14.39 -10.01
C TYR A 165 -4.77 15.17 -8.90
N PHE A 166 -4.77 16.51 -8.94
CA PHE A 166 -5.37 17.36 -7.90
C PHE A 166 -6.77 17.90 -8.23
N GLN A 167 -7.40 17.41 -9.29
CA GLN A 167 -8.80 17.72 -9.64
C GLN A 167 -9.80 16.91 -8.80
#